data_AF-A0A7U4GC64-F1
#
_entry.id   AF-A0A7U4GC64-F1
#
_cell.length_a   1.000
_cell.length_b   1.000
_cell.length_c   1.000
_cell.angle_alpha   90.00
_cell.angle_beta   90.00
_cell.angle_gamma   90.00
#
_symmetry.space_group_name_H-M   'P 1'
#
loop_
_entity.id
_entity.type
_entity.pdbx_description
1 polymer ?
#
loop_
_entity_poly.entity_id
_entity_poly.type
_entity_poly.pdbx_seq_one_letter_code
_entity_poly.pdbx_strand_id
1 'polypeptide(L)'
;MTRQRKMTDSNIPYEENVISKEKLKKETINKLTSYHSWRNNKNHKITTIYYSFSQSYSLWETDIKTQQGAPIFSFNHQQINQAKAAMQSYADVANIRFIQASGSNSANLLFLNYEKEVDNASGYAYYPNSGGFSPIWVNYARQDAPTPTITNYGGHIIIHEVGHALGLAHTHTPHGYTQQVSVMSYLPMKYSSSDDHHCYPSTPQMLDISTMQYLYGANLRTRTGATIYGFNSNSEREYFSAYNNHDELIFCVWDAGGIDTFDFSGYQQNQKINLNELSFSDIGGLKGNVSIAADVIIENAIGGSGNDDIRGNSVDNKLTGRLGADQLWGGGGNNTFVYISDSDSLTTAADIIHDFKVNNDKIDLSSLLSEDCDIQLVDKFTFGKINDQVEIMQIFDEDIDITYLLIDLNNNLHENDMMIKLTGKHQLTLNNFIVSPILAA
;
A
#
# COMPACT_ATOMS: atom_id res chain seq x y z
N MET A 1 -10.35 -37.27 19.91
CA MET A 1 -11.23 -37.27 18.71
C MET A 1 -11.45 -35.83 18.30
N THR A 2 -10.66 -35.39 17.33
CA THR A 2 -10.56 -34.02 16.83
C THR A 2 -11.76 -33.74 15.94
N ARG A 3 -12.62 -32.77 16.32
CA ARG A 3 -13.64 -32.24 15.41
C ARG A 3 -13.00 -31.12 14.58
N GLN A 4 -12.57 -31.45 13.36
CA GLN A 4 -12.38 -30.46 12.30
C GLN A 4 -13.72 -29.75 12.09
N ARG A 5 -13.76 -28.45 12.40
CA ARG A 5 -14.86 -27.58 12.00
C ARG A 5 -14.62 -27.25 10.53
N LYS A 6 -15.55 -27.68 9.66
CA LYS A 6 -15.63 -27.24 8.27
C LYS A 6 -15.61 -25.72 8.24
N MET A 7 -14.55 -25.14 7.67
CA MET A 7 -14.54 -23.73 7.25
C MET A 7 -15.49 -23.59 6.08
N THR A 8 -16.41 -22.64 6.18
CA THR A 8 -17.39 -22.28 5.14
C THR A 8 -16.72 -21.39 4.10
N ASP A 9 -17.06 -21.61 2.83
CA ASP A 9 -16.58 -20.92 1.64
C ASP A 9 -16.59 -19.38 1.75
N SER A 10 -15.45 -18.80 2.14
CA SER A 10 -15.18 -17.37 1.99
C SER A 10 -13.75 -17.07 1.53
N ASN A 11 -13.08 -18.06 0.92
CA ASN A 11 -11.77 -17.86 0.32
C ASN A 11 -11.98 -17.12 -1.00
N ILE A 12 -11.61 -15.84 -1.02
CA ILE A 12 -11.34 -15.12 -2.27
C ILE A 12 -10.22 -15.90 -2.97
N PRO A 13 -10.41 -16.41 -4.20
CA PRO A 13 -9.31 -17.00 -4.95
C PRO A 13 -8.17 -15.99 -5.01
N TYR A 14 -6.96 -16.42 -4.65
CA TYR A 14 -5.73 -15.63 -4.64
C TYR A 14 -5.40 -15.01 -6.01
N GLU A 15 -6.06 -15.44 -7.08
CA GLU A 15 -5.95 -14.87 -8.42
C GLU A 15 -6.69 -13.54 -8.59
N GLU A 16 -7.74 -13.25 -7.81
CA GLU A 16 -8.51 -12.02 -7.96
C GLU A 16 -8.15 -10.91 -6.95
N ASN A 17 -7.59 -11.22 -5.77
CA ASN A 17 -7.05 -10.28 -4.74
C ASN A 17 -7.80 -8.96 -4.48
N VAL A 18 -9.04 -8.78 -4.94
CA VAL A 18 -9.84 -7.55 -4.87
C VAL A 18 -11.01 -7.78 -3.93
N ILE A 19 -11.13 -6.94 -2.91
CA ILE A 19 -12.34 -6.87 -2.08
C ILE A 19 -13.40 -6.14 -2.90
N SER A 20 -14.51 -6.79 -3.21
CA SER A 20 -15.58 -6.11 -3.96
C SER A 20 -16.13 -4.91 -3.17
N LYS A 21 -16.42 -3.80 -3.86
CA LYS A 21 -17.15 -2.64 -3.28
C LYS A 21 -18.45 -3.07 -2.60
N GLU A 22 -19.06 -4.15 -3.10
CA GLU A 22 -20.23 -4.75 -2.49
C GLU A 22 -19.98 -5.32 -1.09
N LYS A 23 -18.85 -6.00 -0.87
CA LYS A 23 -18.45 -6.50 0.45
C LYS A 23 -18.15 -5.35 1.42
N LEU A 24 -17.68 -4.22 0.89
CA LEU A 24 -17.49 -2.94 1.59
C LEU A 24 -18.77 -2.11 1.77
N LYS A 25 -19.94 -2.56 1.30
CA LYS A 25 -21.21 -1.81 1.43
C LYS A 25 -21.46 -1.32 2.86
N LYS A 26 -22.19 -0.21 2.94
CA LYS A 26 -22.59 0.51 4.17
C LYS A 26 -23.11 -0.40 5.30
N GLU A 27 -23.76 -1.53 4.98
CA GLU A 27 -24.23 -2.50 5.98
C GLU A 27 -23.11 -3.24 6.73
N THR A 28 -22.00 -3.55 6.06
CA THR A 28 -20.80 -4.10 6.71
C THR A 28 -20.16 -3.02 7.57
N ILE A 29 -19.93 -1.84 6.99
CA ILE A 29 -19.28 -0.71 7.69
C ILE A 29 -20.04 -0.27 8.94
N ASN A 30 -21.37 -0.17 8.88
CA ASN A 30 -22.19 0.17 10.06
C ASN A 30 -21.92 -0.77 11.25
N LYS A 31 -21.72 -2.07 10.99
CA LYS A 31 -21.44 -3.08 12.03
C LYS A 31 -20.02 -2.98 12.60
N LEU A 32 -19.11 -2.31 11.88
CA LEU A 32 -17.74 -2.05 12.32
C LEU A 32 -17.59 -0.72 13.07
N THR A 33 -18.69 0.04 13.24
CA THR A 33 -18.73 1.23 14.09
C THR A 33 -19.30 0.89 15.46
N SER A 34 -18.88 1.60 16.50
CA SER A 34 -19.45 1.49 17.84
C SER A 34 -20.77 2.24 18.03
N TYR A 35 -21.35 2.80 16.95
CA TYR A 35 -22.44 3.81 16.97
C TYR A 35 -22.08 5.14 17.64
N HIS A 36 -20.84 5.30 18.10
CA HIS A 36 -20.35 6.51 18.73
C HIS A 36 -19.28 7.18 17.86
N SER A 37 -19.35 8.50 17.75
CA SER A 37 -18.34 9.31 17.05
C SER A 37 -18.18 10.66 17.74
N TRP A 38 -17.04 11.32 17.51
CA TRP A 38 -16.83 12.70 17.95
C TRP A 38 -17.58 13.74 17.09
N ARG A 39 -18.19 13.30 15.98
CA ARG A 39 -18.87 14.18 15.06
C ARG A 39 -20.21 14.62 15.64
N ASN A 40 -20.35 15.91 15.89
CA ASN A 40 -21.66 16.50 16.17
C ASN A 40 -22.43 16.71 14.86
N ASN A 41 -23.75 16.45 14.85
CA ASN A 41 -24.67 16.64 13.71
C ASN A 41 -24.75 18.08 13.14
N LYS A 42 -23.88 18.99 13.57
CA LYS A 42 -23.82 20.39 13.14
C LYS A 42 -22.69 20.56 12.14
N ASN A 43 -23.00 20.68 10.84
CA ASN A 43 -22.28 21.30 9.71
C ASN A 43 -20.73 21.41 9.65
N HIS A 44 -19.97 20.80 10.55
CA HIS A 44 -18.52 20.89 10.60
C HIS A 44 -17.96 19.88 9.60
N LYS A 45 -17.24 20.39 8.60
CA LYS A 45 -16.56 19.57 7.59
C LYS A 45 -15.36 18.80 8.17
N ILE A 46 -14.82 19.21 9.32
CA ILE A 46 -13.65 18.59 9.98
C ILE A 46 -13.92 18.48 11.49
N THR A 47 -13.67 17.31 12.06
CA THR A 47 -13.79 17.03 13.50
C THR A 47 -12.47 17.33 14.19
N THR A 48 -12.45 18.27 15.15
CA THR A 48 -11.24 18.58 15.92
C THR A 48 -11.25 17.82 17.23
N ILE A 49 -10.15 17.11 17.53
CA ILE A 49 -9.97 16.30 18.74
C ILE A 49 -8.70 16.79 19.45
N TYR A 50 -8.83 17.12 20.74
CA TYR A 50 -7.72 17.56 21.55
C TYR A 50 -7.06 16.38 22.27
N TYR A 51 -5.73 16.27 22.20
CA TYR A 51 -5.00 15.17 22.85
C TYR A 51 -3.95 15.68 23.85
N SER A 52 -3.58 14.84 24.82
CA SER A 52 -2.51 15.11 25.77
C SER A 52 -1.73 13.85 26.13
N PHE A 53 -0.44 14.02 26.41
CA PHE A 53 0.44 13.01 27.02
C PHE A 53 0.75 13.33 28.49
N SER A 54 0.21 14.44 29.02
CA SER A 54 0.51 14.91 30.37
C SER A 54 -0.43 14.27 31.40
N GLN A 55 0.14 13.72 32.46
CA GLN A 55 -0.60 13.21 33.62
C GLN A 55 -1.24 14.28 34.50
N SER A 56 -1.14 15.56 34.15
CA SER A 56 -1.80 16.63 34.92
C SER A 56 -3.32 16.65 34.76
N TYR A 57 -3.87 15.93 33.78
CA TYR A 57 -5.30 15.82 33.53
C TYR A 57 -5.94 14.82 34.50
N SER A 58 -7.08 15.20 35.08
CA SER A 58 -7.82 14.32 35.99
C SER A 58 -8.44 13.13 35.25
N LEU A 59 -8.25 11.95 35.82
CA LEU A 59 -8.87 10.70 35.36
C LEU A 59 -10.20 10.46 36.09
N TRP A 60 -11.05 9.61 35.51
CA TRP A 60 -12.21 9.10 36.22
C TRP A 60 -11.77 8.17 37.36
N GLU A 61 -12.43 8.25 38.51
CA GLU A 61 -12.11 7.42 39.68
C GLU A 61 -12.22 5.92 39.36
N THR A 62 -13.12 5.55 38.46
CA THR A 62 -13.29 4.20 37.93
C THR A 62 -12.06 3.69 37.19
N ASP A 63 -11.37 4.55 36.45
CA ASP A 63 -10.22 4.15 35.63
C ASP A 63 -9.01 3.87 36.52
N ILE A 64 -8.82 4.70 37.54
CA ILE A 64 -7.80 4.50 38.58
C ILE A 64 -8.07 3.18 39.33
N LYS A 65 -9.32 2.92 39.73
CA LYS A 65 -9.71 1.67 40.39
C LYS A 65 -9.49 0.44 39.51
N THR A 66 -9.73 0.56 38.20
CA THR A 66 -9.50 -0.53 37.22
C THR A 66 -8.03 -0.94 37.18
N GLN A 67 -7.11 -0.02 37.49
CA GLN A 67 -5.69 -0.34 37.59
C GLN A 67 -5.32 -1.14 38.83
N GLN A 68 -6.22 -1.30 39.82
CA GLN A 68 -6.00 -2.16 41.00
C GLN A 68 -4.65 -1.89 41.71
N GLY A 69 -4.21 -0.63 41.74
CA GLY A 69 -2.94 -0.22 42.34
C GLY A 69 -1.70 -0.37 41.45
N ALA A 70 -1.85 -0.79 40.19
CA ALA A 70 -0.77 -0.78 39.22
C ALA A 70 -0.21 0.64 39.00
N PRO A 71 1.11 0.80 38.78
CA PRO A 71 1.70 2.08 38.44
C PRO A 71 1.05 2.68 37.20
N ILE A 72 0.78 3.99 37.24
CA ILE A 72 0.26 4.77 36.11
C ILE A 72 1.27 5.87 35.81
N PHE A 73 1.80 5.91 34.59
CA PHE A 73 2.84 6.88 34.20
C PHE A 73 2.63 7.39 32.77
N SER A 74 3.32 8.49 32.45
CA SER A 74 3.24 9.12 31.12
C SER A 74 3.89 8.23 30.05
N PHE A 75 3.46 8.40 28.80
CA PHE A 75 4.16 7.80 27.66
C PHE A 75 5.63 8.26 27.58
N ASN A 76 6.51 7.34 27.19
CA ASN A 76 7.90 7.67 26.89
C ASN A 76 8.01 8.30 25.48
N HIS A 77 9.22 8.72 25.09
CA HIS A 77 9.46 9.39 23.81
C HIS A 77 9.07 8.54 22.58
N GLN A 78 9.38 7.24 22.59
CA GLN A 78 9.04 6.34 21.47
C GLN A 78 7.54 6.15 21.35
N GLN A 79 6.84 5.96 22.46
CA GLN A 79 5.38 5.88 22.49
C GLN A 79 4.70 7.18 22.04
N ILE A 80 5.23 8.35 22.42
CA ILE A 80 4.73 9.65 21.96
C ILE A 80 4.85 9.77 20.44
N ASN A 81 6.00 9.39 19.87
CA ASN A 81 6.23 9.46 18.43
C ASN A 81 5.29 8.52 17.67
N GLN A 82 5.16 7.27 18.14
CA GLN A 82 4.25 6.31 17.52
C GLN A 82 2.78 6.74 17.65
N ALA A 83 2.36 7.28 18.80
CA ALA A 83 1.00 7.79 18.98
C ALA A 83 0.69 8.96 18.05
N LYS A 84 1.65 9.86 17.81
CA LYS A 84 1.51 10.92 16.82
C LYS A 84 1.41 10.36 15.39
N ALA A 85 2.22 9.36 15.04
CA ALA A 85 2.14 8.69 13.74
C ALA A 85 0.77 8.01 13.53
N ALA A 86 0.25 7.32 14.56
CA ALA A 86 -1.06 6.70 14.55
C ALA A 86 -2.20 7.73 14.40
N MET A 87 -2.15 8.84 15.14
CA MET A 87 -3.12 9.93 14.98
C MET A 87 -3.02 10.56 13.58
N GLN A 88 -1.80 10.77 13.07
CA GLN A 88 -1.58 11.35 11.74
C GLN A 88 -2.14 10.43 10.64
N SER A 89 -1.94 9.11 10.74
CA SER A 89 -2.45 8.17 9.73
C SER A 89 -3.98 8.10 9.70
N TYR A 90 -4.67 8.23 10.83
CA TYR A 90 -6.13 8.40 10.84
C TYR A 90 -6.59 9.76 10.27
N ALA A 91 -5.87 10.84 10.56
CA ALA A 91 -6.19 12.17 10.03
C ALA A 91 -5.90 12.28 8.51
N ASP A 92 -4.96 11.51 7.99
CA ASP A 92 -4.69 11.42 6.56
C ASP A 92 -5.89 10.86 5.80
N VAL A 93 -6.61 9.90 6.36
CA VAL A 93 -7.67 9.17 5.62
C VAL A 93 -9.08 9.73 5.83
N ALA A 94 -9.30 10.49 6.90
CA ALA A 94 -10.62 11.01 7.27
C ALA A 94 -10.55 12.45 7.78
N ASN A 95 -11.67 13.19 7.74
CA ASN A 95 -11.71 14.61 8.12
C ASN A 95 -11.64 14.81 9.65
N ILE A 96 -10.51 14.44 10.24
CA ILE A 96 -10.17 14.62 11.65
C ILE A 96 -8.93 15.51 11.73
N ARG A 97 -8.89 16.34 12.77
CA ARG A 97 -7.71 17.14 13.10
C ARG A 97 -7.38 16.95 14.58
N PHE A 98 -6.18 16.46 14.85
CA PHE A 98 -5.64 16.34 16.19
C PHE A 98 -4.90 17.61 16.58
N ILE A 99 -5.16 18.13 17.78
CA ILE A 99 -4.48 19.30 18.33
C ILE A 99 -4.01 18.96 19.75
N GLN A 100 -2.72 19.17 20.04
CA GLN A 100 -2.22 18.99 21.40
C GLN A 100 -2.86 20.02 22.32
N ALA A 101 -3.47 19.57 23.42
CA ALA A 101 -4.05 20.43 24.43
C ALA A 101 -2.95 21.21 25.17
N SER A 102 -3.17 22.50 25.40
CA SER A 102 -2.31 23.38 26.18
C SER A 102 -3.12 24.20 27.18
N GLY A 103 -2.54 24.47 28.36
CA GLY A 103 -3.19 25.28 29.41
C GLY A 103 -4.40 24.60 30.07
N SER A 104 -5.51 25.33 30.19
CA SER A 104 -6.76 24.90 30.85
C SER A 104 -7.77 24.21 29.91
N ASN A 105 -7.40 23.89 28.67
CA ASN A 105 -8.28 23.21 27.72
C ASN A 105 -8.46 21.74 28.11
N SER A 106 -9.68 21.22 28.06
CA SER A 106 -9.96 19.79 28.26
C SER A 106 -9.37 18.97 27.10
N ALA A 107 -8.60 17.92 27.40
CA ALA A 107 -8.21 16.93 26.41
C ALA A 107 -9.38 15.95 26.18
N ASN A 108 -9.64 15.60 24.92
CA ASN A 108 -10.53 14.49 24.57
C ASN A 108 -9.81 13.15 24.73
N LEU A 109 -8.54 13.09 24.28
CA LEU A 109 -7.71 11.89 24.35
C LEU A 109 -6.56 12.11 25.32
N LEU A 110 -6.36 11.16 26.22
CA LEU A 110 -5.23 11.16 27.16
C LEU A 110 -4.50 9.83 27.04
N PHE A 111 -3.21 9.88 26.71
CA PHE A 111 -2.38 8.71 26.50
C PHE A 111 -1.58 8.37 27.76
N LEU A 112 -1.76 7.15 28.28
CA LEU A 112 -1.20 6.74 29.56
C LEU A 112 -0.73 5.29 29.54
N ASN A 113 0.33 5.04 30.29
CA ASN A 113 0.75 3.68 30.63
C ASN A 113 0.10 3.24 31.94
N TYR A 114 -0.20 1.95 32.00
CA TYR A 114 -0.28 1.22 33.25
C TYR A 114 0.63 0.00 33.17
N GLU A 115 1.05 -0.59 34.29
CA GLU A 115 1.98 -1.73 34.26
C GLU A 115 1.47 -2.89 35.10
N LYS A 116 1.04 -3.96 34.41
CA LYS A 116 0.57 -5.21 35.02
C LYS A 116 1.14 -6.41 34.27
N GLU A 117 2.00 -7.17 34.95
CA GLU A 117 2.58 -8.43 34.44
C GLU A 117 1.52 -9.50 34.13
N VAL A 118 0.52 -9.62 35.03
CA VAL A 118 -0.59 -10.56 34.88
C VAL A 118 -1.85 -9.79 34.56
N ASP A 119 -2.07 -9.58 33.27
CA ASP A 119 -3.29 -9.01 32.70
C ASP A 119 -3.63 -9.80 31.43
N ASN A 120 -4.87 -9.68 30.95
CA ASN A 120 -5.28 -10.18 29.63
C ASN A 120 -5.33 -9.06 28.58
N ALA A 121 -5.36 -7.80 29.00
CA ALA A 121 -5.34 -6.65 28.10
C ALA A 121 -3.91 -6.21 27.77
N SER A 122 -3.66 -5.88 26.51
CA SER A 122 -2.43 -5.22 26.06
C SER A 122 -2.57 -3.69 26.03
N GLY A 123 -3.79 -3.23 25.87
CA GLY A 123 -4.23 -1.85 25.97
C GLY A 123 -5.76 -1.84 26.05
N TYR A 124 -6.32 -0.65 26.27
CA TYR A 124 -7.74 -0.40 26.09
C TYR A 124 -8.00 1.09 25.91
N ALA A 125 -9.09 1.41 25.22
CA ALA A 125 -9.66 2.75 25.15
C ALA A 125 -11.18 2.68 25.21
N TYR A 126 -11.80 3.83 25.49
CA TYR A 126 -13.25 3.97 25.43
C TYR A 126 -13.69 4.43 24.04
N TYR A 127 -14.93 4.17 23.68
CA TYR A 127 -15.51 4.82 22.51
C TYR A 127 -15.77 6.32 22.80
N PRO A 128 -15.92 7.15 21.75
CA PRO A 128 -16.44 8.50 21.89
C PRO A 128 -17.72 8.50 22.75
N ASN A 129 -17.86 9.43 23.68
CA ASN A 129 -18.98 9.42 24.61
C ASN A 129 -19.40 10.83 25.03
N SER A 130 -20.56 10.93 25.68
CA SER A 130 -21.14 12.20 26.12
C SER A 130 -20.28 12.95 27.15
N GLY A 131 -19.36 12.27 27.82
CA GLY A 131 -18.39 12.87 28.74
C GLY A 131 -17.28 13.65 28.04
N GLY A 132 -17.15 13.53 26.71
CA GLY A 132 -16.15 14.29 25.95
C GLY A 132 -14.72 13.78 26.11
N PHE A 133 -14.52 12.62 26.75
CA PHE A 133 -13.21 12.13 27.18
C PHE A 133 -13.06 10.62 26.94
N SER A 134 -11.93 10.22 26.37
CA SER A 134 -11.58 8.83 26.08
C SER A 134 -10.08 8.63 26.31
N PRO A 135 -9.64 8.21 27.52
CA PRO A 135 -8.26 7.87 27.75
C PRO A 135 -7.88 6.61 26.97
N ILE A 136 -6.63 6.59 26.51
CA ILE A 136 -5.98 5.49 25.79
C ILE A 136 -4.92 4.93 26.72
N TRP A 137 -5.08 3.66 27.06
CA TRP A 137 -4.25 2.95 28.01
C TRP A 137 -3.41 1.88 27.31
N VAL A 138 -2.12 1.87 27.58
CA VAL A 138 -1.20 0.83 27.12
C VAL A 138 -0.61 0.11 28.32
N ASN A 139 -0.63 -1.22 28.31
CA ASN A 139 0.03 -2.00 29.35
C ASN A 139 1.53 -2.07 29.04
N TYR A 140 2.33 -1.36 29.82
CA TYR A 140 3.77 -1.24 29.64
C TYR A 140 4.53 -2.56 29.82
N ALA A 141 3.96 -3.52 30.54
CA ALA A 141 4.54 -4.86 30.73
C ALA A 141 4.45 -5.74 29.48
N ARG A 142 3.76 -5.29 28.41
CA ARG A 142 3.63 -6.07 27.17
C ARG A 142 4.86 -5.97 26.29
N GLN A 143 5.08 -7.03 25.52
CA GLN A 143 6.09 -7.07 24.48
C GLN A 143 5.96 -5.84 23.58
N ASP A 144 7.10 -5.22 23.30
CA ASP A 144 7.27 -4.05 22.43
C ASP A 144 6.55 -2.76 22.86
N ALA A 145 5.68 -2.79 23.86
CA ALA A 145 4.95 -1.61 24.35
C ALA A 145 5.88 -0.48 24.85
N PRO A 146 7.05 -0.77 25.48
CA PRO A 146 8.04 0.26 25.81
C PRO A 146 8.76 0.86 24.59
N THR A 147 8.88 0.12 23.49
CA THR A 147 9.69 0.49 22.32
C THR A 147 8.90 0.27 21.02
N PRO A 148 7.75 0.95 20.84
CA PRO A 148 6.90 0.71 19.69
C PRO A 148 7.55 1.23 18.40
N THR A 149 7.31 0.52 17.30
CA THR A 149 7.73 0.89 15.93
C THR A 149 6.53 0.77 14.98
N ILE A 150 6.72 1.15 13.71
CA ILE A 150 5.68 1.04 12.69
C ILE A 150 5.34 -0.41 12.26
N THR A 151 6.13 -1.40 12.67
CA THR A 151 5.97 -2.81 12.29
C THR A 151 5.85 -3.78 13.46
N ASN A 152 5.98 -3.33 14.71
CA ASN A 152 5.94 -4.24 15.86
C ASN A 152 4.61 -4.20 16.63
N TYR A 153 4.46 -5.10 17.60
CA TYR A 153 3.22 -5.25 18.35
C TYR A 153 2.89 -4.01 19.20
N GLY A 154 3.90 -3.30 19.70
CA GLY A 154 3.73 -2.04 20.44
C GLY A 154 3.07 -0.96 19.59
N GLY A 155 3.49 -0.82 18.33
CA GLY A 155 2.85 0.08 17.37
C GLY A 155 1.41 -0.31 17.05
N HIS A 156 1.17 -1.60 16.90
CA HIS A 156 -0.16 -2.16 16.67
C HIS A 156 -1.14 -1.87 17.81
N ILE A 157 -0.71 -2.04 19.07
CA ILE A 157 -1.55 -1.69 20.24
C ILE A 157 -1.96 -0.21 20.15
N ILE A 158 -1.02 0.69 19.89
CA ILE A 158 -1.30 2.13 19.87
C ILE A 158 -2.30 2.49 18.76
N ILE A 159 -2.12 2.01 17.52
CA ILE A 159 -3.08 2.30 16.44
C ILE A 159 -4.47 1.73 16.75
N HIS A 160 -4.52 0.52 17.34
CA HIS A 160 -5.76 -0.15 17.71
C HIS A 160 -6.56 0.64 18.74
N GLU A 161 -5.91 1.08 19.82
CA GLU A 161 -6.59 1.83 20.86
C GLU A 161 -6.99 3.25 20.41
N VAL A 162 -6.19 3.87 19.53
CA VAL A 162 -6.62 5.11 18.85
C VAL A 162 -7.88 4.85 18.01
N GLY A 163 -7.95 3.71 17.31
CA GLY A 163 -9.13 3.29 16.56
C GLY A 163 -10.40 3.20 17.41
N HIS A 164 -10.33 2.55 18.58
CA HIS A 164 -11.44 2.53 19.56
C HIS A 164 -11.83 3.94 20.00
N ALA A 165 -10.84 4.76 20.36
CA ALA A 165 -11.06 6.14 20.77
C ALA A 165 -11.69 7.02 19.66
N LEU A 166 -11.63 6.58 18.41
CA LEU A 166 -12.28 7.20 17.26
C LEU A 166 -13.61 6.55 16.86
N GLY A 167 -14.00 5.44 17.50
CA GLY A 167 -15.31 4.79 17.31
C GLY A 167 -15.30 3.52 16.45
N LEU A 168 -14.12 2.95 16.17
CA LEU A 168 -14.01 1.67 15.47
C LEU A 168 -14.24 0.50 16.42
N ALA A 169 -15.07 -0.47 16.02
CA ALA A 169 -15.30 -1.70 16.78
C ALA A 169 -14.34 -2.82 16.33
N HIS A 170 -14.19 -3.84 17.17
CA HIS A 170 -13.44 -5.04 16.81
C HIS A 170 -14.00 -5.77 15.57
N THR A 171 -13.10 -6.32 14.75
CA THR A 171 -13.45 -6.95 13.46
C THR A 171 -13.23 -8.47 13.42
N HIS A 172 -12.67 -9.08 14.46
CA HIS A 172 -12.35 -10.51 14.49
C HIS A 172 -13.54 -11.42 14.82
N THR A 173 -14.37 -11.06 15.79
CA THR A 173 -15.55 -11.84 16.20
C THR A 173 -16.73 -10.89 16.35
N PRO A 174 -17.88 -11.15 15.70
CA PRO A 174 -18.23 -12.33 14.91
C PRO A 174 -17.82 -12.29 13.43
N HIS A 175 -17.13 -11.23 12.98
CA HIS A 175 -16.96 -10.96 11.55
C HIS A 175 -15.84 -11.76 10.86
N GLY A 176 -14.88 -12.30 11.62
CA GLY A 176 -13.82 -13.17 11.11
C GLY A 176 -12.72 -12.47 10.31
N TYR A 177 -12.65 -11.13 10.34
CA TYR A 177 -11.61 -10.39 9.63
C TYR A 177 -10.25 -10.52 10.31
N THR A 178 -9.17 -10.45 9.54
CA THR A 178 -7.79 -10.49 10.02
C THR A 178 -7.18 -9.09 10.07
N GLN A 179 -6.01 -8.99 10.69
CA GLN A 179 -5.20 -7.76 10.73
C GLN A 179 -4.84 -7.23 9.33
N GLN A 180 -4.92 -8.05 8.28
CA GLN A 180 -4.63 -7.64 6.90
C GLN A 180 -5.60 -6.56 6.40
N VAL A 181 -6.85 -6.61 6.86
CA VAL A 181 -7.91 -5.69 6.41
C VAL A 181 -8.32 -4.70 7.50
N SER A 182 -7.96 -4.95 8.76
CA SER A 182 -8.31 -4.06 9.88
C SER A 182 -7.38 -4.24 11.08
N VAL A 183 -6.80 -3.15 11.57
CA VAL A 183 -6.04 -3.15 12.84
C VAL A 183 -6.92 -3.48 14.06
N MET A 184 -8.25 -3.41 13.93
CA MET A 184 -9.20 -3.76 14.98
C MET A 184 -9.41 -5.28 15.16
N SER A 185 -8.71 -6.09 14.38
CA SER A 185 -8.76 -7.55 14.46
C SER A 185 -7.78 -8.11 15.48
N TYR A 186 -8.20 -9.15 16.22
CA TYR A 186 -7.31 -10.02 17.02
C TYR A 186 -6.80 -11.24 16.24
N LEU A 187 -7.30 -11.48 15.02
CA LEU A 187 -6.81 -12.53 14.15
C LEU A 187 -5.60 -12.00 13.36
N PRO A 188 -4.39 -12.57 13.55
CA PRO A 188 -3.20 -12.20 12.80
C PRO A 188 -3.37 -12.29 11.29
N MET A 189 -2.56 -11.51 10.55
CA MET A 189 -2.61 -11.48 9.09
C MET A 189 -2.48 -12.88 8.50
N LYS A 190 -1.55 -13.72 9.00
CA LYS A 190 -1.28 -15.08 8.48
C LYS A 190 -2.49 -16.00 8.32
N TYR A 191 -3.61 -15.74 9.01
CA TYR A 191 -4.84 -16.50 8.83
C TYR A 191 -5.59 -16.20 7.53
N SER A 192 -5.20 -15.17 6.77
CA SER A 192 -5.67 -14.89 5.40
C SER A 192 -4.64 -15.27 4.32
N SER A 193 -3.73 -16.21 4.63
CA SER A 193 -2.64 -16.66 3.73
C SER A 193 -1.60 -15.61 3.36
N SER A 194 -1.58 -14.47 4.07
CA SER A 194 -0.47 -13.53 4.06
C SER A 194 0.73 -14.06 4.85
N ASP A 195 1.92 -13.52 4.59
CA ASP A 195 3.10 -13.71 5.43
C ASP A 195 3.58 -12.32 5.82
N ASP A 196 3.55 -12.05 7.12
CA ASP A 196 3.92 -10.77 7.71
C ASP A 196 5.32 -10.79 8.32
N HIS A 197 6.04 -11.91 8.23
CA HIS A 197 7.32 -12.11 8.92
C HIS A 197 7.29 -11.82 10.44
N HIS A 198 6.12 -11.94 11.08
CA HIS A 198 5.83 -11.54 12.47
C HIS A 198 5.70 -10.03 12.72
N CYS A 199 5.50 -9.25 11.68
CA CYS A 199 5.20 -7.83 11.77
C CYS A 199 3.69 -7.56 11.88
N TYR A 200 3.38 -6.36 12.34
CA TYR A 200 2.03 -5.93 12.64
C TYR A 200 1.71 -4.62 11.92
N PRO A 201 0.49 -4.48 11.37
CA PRO A 201 0.05 -3.22 10.79
C PRO A 201 -0.10 -2.17 11.90
N SER A 202 0.61 -1.06 11.77
CA SER A 202 0.54 0.09 12.68
C SER A 202 -0.12 1.33 12.06
N THR A 203 -0.84 1.14 10.95
CA THR A 203 -1.61 2.16 10.23
C THR A 203 -3.00 1.63 9.88
N PRO A 204 -4.01 2.49 9.63
CA PRO A 204 -5.34 2.07 9.24
C PRO A 204 -5.28 1.19 7.98
N GLN A 205 -5.91 0.01 8.05
CA GLN A 205 -6.05 -0.89 6.90
C GLN A 205 -7.38 -0.62 6.18
N MET A 206 -7.63 -1.34 5.08
CA MET A 206 -8.72 -1.06 4.14
C MET A 206 -10.12 -0.87 4.79
N LEU A 207 -10.50 -1.72 5.75
CA LEU A 207 -11.77 -1.58 6.46
C LEU A 207 -11.75 -0.44 7.49
N ASP A 208 -10.60 -0.18 8.11
CA ASP A 208 -10.45 0.94 9.04
C ASP A 208 -10.62 2.26 8.29
N ILE A 209 -9.94 2.42 7.15
CA ILE A 209 -10.07 3.59 6.27
C ILE A 209 -11.53 3.80 5.89
N SER A 210 -12.18 2.79 5.32
CA SER A 210 -13.58 2.87 4.89
C SER A 210 -14.53 3.25 6.03
N THR A 211 -14.30 2.70 7.22
CA THR A 211 -15.12 2.98 8.41
C THR A 211 -14.89 4.38 8.95
N MET A 212 -13.63 4.85 8.95
CA MET A 212 -13.28 6.21 9.35
C MET A 212 -13.86 7.25 8.40
N GLN A 213 -13.82 6.99 7.10
CA GLN A 213 -14.44 7.83 6.09
C GLN A 213 -15.97 7.83 6.19
N TYR A 214 -16.58 6.71 6.58
CA TYR A 214 -18.00 6.67 6.88
C TYR A 214 -18.39 7.56 8.08
N LEU A 215 -17.61 7.50 9.17
CA LEU A 215 -17.87 8.28 10.39
C LEU A 215 -17.61 9.79 10.18
N TYR A 216 -16.47 10.12 9.59
CA TYR A 216 -15.93 11.49 9.58
C TYR A 216 -15.87 12.13 8.19
N GLY A 217 -16.10 11.37 7.13
CA GLY A 217 -15.91 11.79 5.74
C GLY A 217 -14.47 11.61 5.28
N ALA A 218 -14.28 11.26 4.01
CA ALA A 218 -12.96 11.14 3.38
C ALA A 218 -12.20 12.47 3.35
N ASN A 219 -10.90 12.41 3.62
CA ASN A 219 -10.02 13.57 3.55
C ASN A 219 -9.45 13.72 2.14
N LEU A 220 -10.15 14.51 1.31
CA LEU A 220 -9.79 14.78 -0.09
C LEU A 220 -8.68 15.85 -0.25
N ARG A 221 -7.93 16.14 0.82
CA ARG A 221 -6.78 17.07 0.81
C ARG A 221 -5.45 16.38 1.01
N THR A 222 -5.49 15.08 1.28
CA THR A 222 -4.30 14.29 1.56
C THR A 222 -3.64 13.91 0.24
N ARG A 223 -2.38 14.30 0.08
CA ARG A 223 -1.51 13.85 -1.02
C ARG A 223 -2.03 14.12 -2.44
N THR A 224 -2.73 15.23 -2.66
CA THR A 224 -3.36 15.59 -3.97
C THR A 224 -2.38 15.87 -5.14
N GLY A 225 -1.10 15.55 -5.01
CA GLY A 225 -0.06 15.74 -6.02
C GLY A 225 0.59 14.41 -6.35
N ALA A 226 1.60 14.41 -7.23
CA ALA A 226 2.28 13.17 -7.59
C ALA A 226 3.02 12.56 -6.38
N THR A 227 2.52 11.43 -5.89
CA THR A 227 3.05 10.76 -4.70
C THR A 227 3.75 9.45 -5.05
N ILE A 228 4.96 9.26 -4.52
CA ILE A 228 5.71 8.01 -4.59
C ILE A 228 5.58 7.30 -3.24
N TYR A 229 5.23 6.01 -3.30
CA TYR A 229 5.13 5.09 -2.16
C TYR A 229 6.17 3.97 -2.31
N GLY A 230 6.82 3.58 -1.22
CA GLY A 230 7.92 2.60 -1.24
C GLY A 230 9.30 3.27 -1.24
N PHE A 231 10.19 2.86 -2.12
CA PHE A 231 11.47 3.52 -2.35
C PHE A 231 11.26 4.92 -2.91
N ASN A 232 12.20 5.83 -2.66
CA ASN A 232 12.13 7.23 -3.13
C ASN A 232 10.84 7.98 -2.71
N SER A 233 10.18 7.51 -1.64
CA SER A 233 8.89 8.03 -1.18
C SER A 233 8.97 9.52 -0.85
N ASN A 234 8.03 10.28 -1.41
CA ASN A 234 7.80 11.69 -1.08
C ASN A 234 6.51 11.90 -0.28
N SER A 235 5.90 10.81 0.22
CA SER A 235 4.65 10.82 0.97
C SER A 235 4.72 11.56 2.31
N GLU A 236 5.93 11.89 2.77
CA GLU A 236 6.24 12.43 4.10
C GLU A 236 5.71 11.54 5.25
N ARG A 237 5.61 10.22 5.01
CA ARG A 237 5.22 9.22 6.01
C ARG A 237 6.24 8.10 6.06
N GLU A 238 6.73 7.81 7.26
CA GLU A 238 7.68 6.73 7.49
C GLU A 238 7.09 5.36 7.10
N TYR A 239 5.83 5.12 7.43
CA TYR A 239 5.13 3.86 7.12
C TYR A 239 4.81 3.64 5.64
N PHE A 240 5.12 4.60 4.76
CA PHE A 240 5.04 4.48 3.30
C PHE A 240 6.42 4.52 2.63
N SER A 241 7.50 4.50 3.41
CA SER A 241 8.86 4.66 2.92
C SER A 241 9.68 3.38 3.12
N ALA A 242 10.35 2.93 2.07
CA ALA A 242 11.44 1.95 2.14
C ALA A 242 12.76 2.66 1.85
N TYR A 243 13.79 2.32 2.62
CA TYR A 243 15.14 2.85 2.52
C TYR A 243 16.16 1.78 2.13
N ASN A 244 15.85 0.51 2.41
CA ASN A 244 16.69 -0.63 2.04
C ASN A 244 15.83 -1.87 1.71
N ASN A 245 16.47 -2.87 1.11
CA ASN A 245 15.83 -4.09 0.60
C ASN A 245 15.37 -5.08 1.69
N HIS A 246 15.55 -4.77 2.98
CA HIS A 246 15.04 -5.55 4.10
C HIS A 246 13.89 -4.85 4.83
N ASP A 247 13.53 -3.61 4.45
CA ASP A 247 12.43 -2.90 5.08
C ASP A 247 11.10 -3.61 4.78
N GLU A 248 10.27 -3.76 5.81
CA GLU A 248 8.98 -4.43 5.73
C GLU A 248 7.88 -3.39 5.63
N LEU A 249 7.24 -3.32 4.46
CA LEU A 249 6.13 -2.41 4.20
C LEU A 249 4.81 -3.09 4.54
N ILE A 250 4.04 -2.53 5.47
CA ILE A 250 2.67 -2.98 5.78
C ILE A 250 1.74 -1.77 5.82
N PHE A 251 0.98 -1.55 4.75
CA PHE A 251 0.10 -0.38 4.66
C PHE A 251 -1.07 -0.56 3.69
N CYS A 252 -2.10 0.28 3.89
CA CYS A 252 -3.17 0.53 2.93
C CYS A 252 -3.10 1.99 2.48
N VAL A 253 -3.03 2.23 1.16
CA VAL A 253 -2.91 3.57 0.61
C VAL A 253 -4.26 4.27 0.56
N TRP A 254 -4.28 5.48 1.10
CA TRP A 254 -5.29 6.49 0.80
C TRP A 254 -4.60 7.62 0.05
N ASP A 255 -5.03 7.92 -1.16
CA ASP A 255 -4.58 9.08 -1.92
C ASP A 255 -5.82 9.81 -2.47
N ALA A 256 -5.82 11.14 -2.43
CA ALA A 256 -6.94 11.94 -2.92
C ALA A 256 -6.78 12.36 -4.38
N GLY A 257 -5.66 12.04 -5.02
CA GLY A 257 -5.43 12.19 -6.45
C GLY A 257 -4.03 12.73 -6.75
N GLY A 258 -3.65 12.70 -8.02
CA GLY A 258 -2.28 12.96 -8.41
C GLY A 258 -1.95 12.09 -9.60
N ILE A 259 -0.66 11.91 -9.85
CA ILE A 259 -0.15 10.81 -10.67
C ILE A 259 0.82 10.08 -9.77
N ASP A 260 0.38 8.95 -9.24
CA ASP A 260 1.01 8.29 -8.11
C ASP A 260 1.77 7.05 -8.58
N THR A 261 2.82 6.71 -7.83
CA THR A 261 3.74 5.64 -8.18
C THR A 261 3.98 4.73 -6.99
N PHE A 262 3.79 3.43 -7.21
CA PHE A 262 4.39 2.39 -6.39
C PHE A 262 5.81 2.13 -6.87
N ASP A 263 6.80 2.54 -6.09
CA ASP A 263 8.21 2.30 -6.37
C ASP A 263 8.74 1.23 -5.42
N PHE A 264 8.87 0.01 -5.93
CA PHE A 264 9.38 -1.13 -5.18
C PHE A 264 10.75 -1.60 -5.71
N SER A 265 11.48 -0.66 -6.32
CA SER A 265 12.70 -0.94 -7.07
C SER A 265 13.90 -1.45 -6.30
N GLY A 266 13.94 -1.23 -4.98
CA GLY A 266 15.04 -1.72 -4.16
C GLY A 266 14.90 -3.18 -3.73
N TYR A 267 13.77 -3.85 -4.00
CA TYR A 267 13.59 -5.26 -3.64
C TYR A 267 14.17 -6.21 -4.70
N GLN A 268 14.54 -7.41 -4.26
CA GLN A 268 15.12 -8.46 -5.11
C GLN A 268 14.25 -9.72 -5.21
N GLN A 269 13.28 -9.82 -4.31
CA GLN A 269 12.28 -10.87 -4.27
C GLN A 269 11.31 -10.67 -5.44
N ASN A 270 10.77 -11.76 -5.98
CA ASN A 270 9.65 -11.68 -6.92
C ASN A 270 8.44 -11.03 -6.23
N GLN A 271 7.87 -10.03 -6.88
CA GLN A 271 6.77 -9.22 -6.34
C GLN A 271 5.49 -9.47 -7.14
N LYS A 272 4.35 -9.20 -6.50
CA LYS A 272 3.07 -9.10 -7.19
C LYS A 272 2.50 -7.73 -6.91
N ILE A 273 2.50 -6.88 -7.91
CA ILE A 273 2.04 -5.49 -7.82
C ILE A 273 0.70 -5.38 -8.51
N ASN A 274 -0.34 -5.01 -7.77
CA ASN A 274 -1.68 -4.77 -8.31
C ASN A 274 -2.11 -3.32 -8.05
N LEU A 275 -2.34 -2.56 -9.12
CA LEU A 275 -2.73 -1.16 -9.08
C LEU A 275 -4.25 -0.94 -8.99
N ASN A 276 -5.05 -2.01 -8.97
CA ASN A 276 -6.49 -1.88 -8.82
C ASN A 276 -6.85 -1.45 -7.39
N GLU A 277 -7.83 -0.57 -7.25
CA GLU A 277 -8.41 -0.28 -5.95
C GLU A 277 -8.91 -1.55 -5.26
N LEU A 278 -8.91 -1.54 -3.93
CA LEU A 278 -9.38 -2.67 -3.12
C LEU A 278 -8.59 -3.96 -3.31
N SER A 279 -7.40 -3.87 -3.90
CA SER A 279 -6.52 -5.00 -4.13
C SER A 279 -5.38 -5.08 -3.12
N PHE A 280 -4.71 -6.23 -3.11
CA PHE A 280 -3.49 -6.51 -2.35
C PHE A 280 -2.33 -6.83 -3.28
N SER A 281 -1.13 -6.45 -2.82
CA SER A 281 0.16 -6.70 -3.43
C SER A 281 1.08 -7.47 -2.47
N ASP A 282 1.95 -8.32 -3.05
CA ASP A 282 2.98 -9.09 -2.35
C ASP A 282 4.33 -8.39 -2.60
N ILE A 283 4.82 -7.63 -1.61
CA ILE A 283 5.94 -6.69 -1.77
C ILE A 283 7.07 -7.04 -0.80
N GLY A 284 8.32 -7.03 -1.28
CA GLY A 284 9.50 -7.21 -0.43
C GLY A 284 9.62 -8.59 0.22
N GLY A 285 9.03 -9.63 -0.38
CA GLY A 285 9.00 -10.99 0.15
C GLY A 285 7.85 -11.29 1.12
N LEU A 286 7.08 -10.28 1.53
CA LEU A 286 5.83 -10.45 2.27
C LEU A 286 4.68 -10.77 1.30
N LYS A 287 3.53 -11.18 1.85
CA LYS A 287 2.31 -11.44 1.06
C LYS A 287 1.15 -10.60 1.54
N GLY A 288 0.46 -9.96 0.61
CA GLY A 288 -0.74 -9.16 0.85
C GLY A 288 -0.54 -8.07 1.89
N ASN A 289 0.64 -7.48 1.93
CA ASN A 289 1.11 -6.50 2.90
C ASN A 289 0.89 -5.05 2.46
N VAL A 290 0.80 -4.81 1.15
CA VAL A 290 0.46 -3.52 0.57
C VAL A 290 -0.93 -3.61 -0.06
N SER A 291 -1.77 -2.59 0.15
CA SER A 291 -3.12 -2.53 -0.43
C SER A 291 -3.52 -1.12 -0.82
N ILE A 292 -4.56 -1.01 -1.65
CA ILE A 292 -5.13 0.26 -2.13
C ILE A 292 -6.55 0.39 -1.59
N ALA A 293 -6.89 1.52 -0.94
CA ALA A 293 -8.23 1.76 -0.41
C ALA A 293 -9.26 1.96 -1.54
N ALA A 294 -10.56 1.99 -1.17
CA ALA A 294 -11.62 2.30 -2.12
C ALA A 294 -11.45 3.70 -2.71
N ASP A 295 -11.79 3.82 -4.00
CA ASP A 295 -11.80 5.06 -4.77
C ASP A 295 -10.43 5.77 -4.85
N VAL A 296 -9.33 5.03 -4.64
CA VAL A 296 -7.95 5.47 -4.83
C VAL A 296 -7.44 4.92 -6.16
N ILE A 297 -6.74 5.76 -6.92
CA ILE A 297 -6.08 5.37 -8.17
C ILE A 297 -4.58 5.50 -7.95
N ILE A 298 -3.82 4.50 -8.38
CA ILE A 298 -2.36 4.56 -8.48
C ILE A 298 -2.03 4.29 -9.95
N GLU A 299 -1.37 5.24 -10.61
CA GLU A 299 -1.15 5.20 -12.05
C GLU A 299 0.08 4.36 -12.41
N ASN A 300 1.12 4.36 -11.60
CA ASN A 300 2.42 3.82 -12.00
C ASN A 300 2.95 2.76 -11.05
N ALA A 301 3.74 1.84 -11.59
CA ALA A 301 4.46 0.83 -10.83
C ALA A 301 5.88 0.66 -11.36
N ILE A 302 6.83 0.50 -10.43
CA ILE A 302 8.21 0.12 -10.69
C ILE A 302 8.50 -1.15 -9.88
N GLY A 303 8.75 -2.25 -10.58
CA GLY A 303 9.22 -3.52 -10.03
C GLY A 303 10.65 -3.45 -9.50
N GLY A 304 11.13 -4.56 -8.97
CA GLY A 304 12.42 -4.77 -8.33
C GLY A 304 13.43 -5.42 -9.27
N SER A 305 14.28 -6.30 -8.76
CA SER A 305 15.18 -7.11 -9.59
C SER A 305 14.80 -8.60 -9.66
N GLY A 306 13.61 -8.95 -9.15
CA GLY A 306 13.05 -10.29 -9.21
C GLY A 306 12.19 -10.44 -10.45
N ASN A 307 11.61 -11.64 -10.66
CA ASN A 307 10.60 -11.80 -11.72
C ASN A 307 9.25 -11.35 -11.17
N ASP A 308 8.80 -10.17 -11.56
CA ASP A 308 7.66 -9.49 -10.98
C ASP A 308 6.39 -9.65 -11.82
N ASP A 309 5.24 -9.82 -11.15
CA ASP A 309 3.92 -9.75 -11.77
C ASP A 309 3.33 -8.36 -11.54
N ILE A 310 3.23 -7.52 -12.57
CA ILE A 310 2.74 -6.14 -12.47
C ILE A 310 1.42 -5.98 -13.24
N ARG A 311 0.36 -5.64 -12.52
CA ARG A 311 -0.98 -5.40 -13.07
C ARG A 311 -1.40 -3.95 -12.90
N GLY A 312 -1.59 -3.28 -14.02
CA GLY A 312 -2.27 -1.99 -14.14
C GLY A 312 -3.75 -2.07 -13.76
N ASN A 313 -4.45 -0.95 -13.94
CA ASN A 313 -5.85 -0.78 -13.59
C ASN A 313 -6.62 -0.21 -14.79
N SER A 314 -7.75 0.45 -14.54
CA SER A 314 -8.59 0.96 -15.63
C SER A 314 -8.08 2.25 -16.29
N VAL A 315 -7.13 2.96 -15.67
CA VAL A 315 -6.59 4.23 -16.18
C VAL A 315 -5.30 4.02 -16.97
N ASP A 316 -4.72 5.10 -17.48
CA ASP A 316 -3.45 5.06 -18.18
C ASP A 316 -2.33 4.74 -17.19
N ASN A 317 -1.64 3.61 -17.38
CA ASN A 317 -0.57 3.19 -16.48
C ASN A 317 0.83 3.33 -17.10
N LYS A 318 1.82 3.74 -16.29
CA LYS A 318 3.25 3.62 -16.62
C LYS A 318 3.88 2.49 -15.80
N LEU A 319 4.28 1.41 -16.47
CA LEU A 319 4.78 0.20 -15.82
C LEU A 319 6.24 -0.04 -16.20
N THR A 320 7.09 -0.25 -15.19
CA THR A 320 8.50 -0.60 -15.35
C THR A 320 8.78 -1.89 -14.60
N GLY A 321 9.08 -2.98 -15.31
CA GLY A 321 9.46 -4.25 -14.71
C GLY A 321 10.82 -4.18 -13.99
N ARG A 322 11.81 -3.61 -14.69
CA ARG A 322 13.25 -3.57 -14.37
C ARG A 322 13.90 -4.93 -14.65
N LEU A 323 14.83 -5.39 -13.80
CA LEU A 323 15.55 -6.65 -14.05
C LEU A 323 14.63 -7.81 -13.69
N GLY A 324 14.69 -8.88 -14.46
CA GLY A 324 13.86 -10.05 -14.22
C GLY A 324 13.19 -10.48 -15.51
N ALA A 325 12.43 -11.57 -15.46
CA ALA A 325 11.51 -11.94 -16.53
C ALA A 325 10.09 -11.58 -16.08
N ASP A 326 9.69 -10.34 -16.30
CA ASP A 326 8.49 -9.77 -15.70
C ASP A 326 7.23 -10.09 -16.50
N GLN A 327 6.11 -10.13 -15.81
CA GLN A 327 4.78 -10.35 -16.39
C GLN A 327 3.98 -9.06 -16.23
N LEU A 328 3.66 -8.41 -17.36
CA LEU A 328 3.07 -7.08 -17.37
C LEU A 328 1.67 -7.11 -17.98
N TRP A 329 0.71 -6.51 -17.28
CA TRP A 329 -0.64 -6.25 -17.77
C TRP A 329 -0.93 -4.77 -17.63
N GLY A 330 -1.19 -4.09 -18.74
CA GLY A 330 -1.59 -2.68 -18.73
C GLY A 330 -3.03 -2.49 -18.27
N GLY A 331 -3.93 -3.43 -18.54
CA GLY A 331 -5.34 -3.34 -18.21
C GLY A 331 -6.11 -2.37 -19.11
N GLY A 332 -6.85 -1.45 -18.49
CA GLY A 332 -7.58 -0.37 -19.17
C GLY A 332 -6.64 0.70 -19.75
N GLY A 333 -7.17 1.89 -20.01
CA GLY A 333 -6.36 3.05 -20.45
C GLY A 333 -5.50 2.88 -21.70
N ASN A 334 -4.58 3.84 -21.89
CA ASN A 334 -3.47 3.82 -22.81
C ASN A 334 -2.17 3.68 -21.99
N ASN A 335 -1.53 2.53 -22.08
CA ASN A 335 -0.44 2.19 -21.17
C ASN A 335 0.93 2.43 -21.79
N THR A 336 1.90 2.72 -20.95
CA THR A 336 3.31 2.81 -21.31
C THR A 336 4.10 1.75 -20.57
N PHE A 337 4.70 0.82 -21.30
CA PHE A 337 5.64 -0.18 -20.77
C PHE A 337 7.06 0.34 -20.97
N VAL A 338 7.81 0.51 -19.89
CA VAL A 338 9.05 1.31 -19.88
C VAL A 338 10.25 0.43 -19.63
N TYR A 339 11.28 0.62 -20.46
CA TYR A 339 12.57 -0.03 -20.35
C TYR A 339 13.67 1.02 -20.18
N ILE A 340 14.44 0.90 -19.11
CA ILE A 340 15.47 1.88 -18.70
C ILE A 340 16.90 1.32 -18.81
N SER A 341 17.06 0.00 -18.94
CA SER A 341 18.30 -0.69 -19.31
C SER A 341 18.00 -1.81 -20.30
N ASP A 342 18.96 -2.12 -21.18
CA ASP A 342 18.99 -3.35 -21.99
C ASP A 342 18.79 -4.63 -21.15
N SER A 343 19.36 -4.64 -19.93
CA SER A 343 19.23 -5.74 -18.98
C SER A 343 17.84 -5.90 -18.36
N ASP A 344 16.92 -4.97 -18.59
CA ASP A 344 15.54 -5.07 -18.11
C ASP A 344 14.75 -6.17 -18.85
N SER A 345 15.19 -6.63 -20.02
CA SER A 345 14.49 -7.72 -20.73
C SER A 345 15.44 -8.51 -21.64
N LEU A 346 16.34 -9.24 -21.01
CA LEU A 346 17.32 -10.07 -21.72
C LEU A 346 16.64 -11.23 -22.47
N THR A 347 17.27 -11.74 -23.52
CA THR A 347 16.76 -12.93 -24.25
C THR A 347 16.52 -14.16 -23.37
N THR A 348 17.31 -14.31 -22.30
CA THR A 348 17.22 -15.41 -21.32
C THR A 348 16.20 -15.14 -20.21
N ALA A 349 15.74 -13.90 -20.06
CA ALA A 349 14.82 -13.44 -19.03
C ALA A 349 13.91 -12.34 -19.61
N ALA A 350 13.26 -12.64 -20.72
CA ALA A 350 12.48 -11.63 -21.44
C ALA A 350 11.11 -11.44 -20.79
N ASP A 351 10.74 -10.18 -20.62
CA ASP A 351 9.42 -9.74 -20.20
C ASP A 351 8.33 -10.20 -21.15
N ILE A 352 7.14 -10.36 -20.60
CA ILE A 352 5.91 -10.64 -21.34
C ILE A 352 4.86 -9.58 -21.03
N ILE A 353 4.44 -8.86 -22.06
CA ILE A 353 3.27 -7.97 -22.01
C ILE A 353 2.06 -8.75 -22.51
N HIS A 354 1.09 -8.98 -21.63
CA HIS A 354 0.00 -9.92 -21.89
C HIS A 354 -1.20 -9.35 -22.62
N ASP A 355 -1.41 -8.03 -22.56
CA ASP A 355 -2.63 -7.38 -23.05
C ASP A 355 -2.35 -6.11 -23.87
N PHE A 356 -1.21 -6.08 -24.55
CA PHE A 356 -0.79 -4.95 -25.37
C PHE A 356 -1.84 -4.59 -26.44
N LYS A 357 -2.31 -3.34 -26.46
CA LYS A 357 -3.26 -2.81 -27.44
C LYS A 357 -2.51 -1.95 -28.45
N VAL A 358 -2.25 -2.48 -29.64
CA VAL A 358 -1.50 -1.80 -30.73
C VAL A 358 -2.01 -0.38 -31.06
N ASN A 359 -3.29 -0.09 -30.87
CA ASN A 359 -3.85 1.23 -31.18
C ASN A 359 -3.74 2.25 -30.04
N ASN A 360 -3.32 1.82 -28.84
CA ASN A 360 -3.39 2.62 -27.61
C ASN A 360 -2.05 2.63 -26.88
N ASP A 361 -1.49 1.45 -26.62
CA ASP A 361 -0.33 1.29 -25.75
C ASP A 361 0.99 1.64 -26.47
N LYS A 362 2.00 1.94 -25.65
CA LYS A 362 3.35 2.32 -26.05
C LYS A 362 4.40 1.48 -25.32
N ILE A 363 5.51 1.23 -26.00
CA ILE A 363 6.75 0.74 -25.43
C ILE A 363 7.74 1.91 -25.39
N ASP A 364 8.19 2.30 -24.21
CA ASP A 364 9.12 3.39 -24.01
C ASP A 364 10.54 2.86 -23.89
N LEU A 365 11.33 3.10 -24.93
CA LEU A 365 12.75 2.77 -25.02
C LEU A 365 13.63 4.02 -24.92
N SER A 366 13.05 5.20 -24.70
CA SER A 366 13.76 6.48 -24.81
C SER A 366 14.99 6.60 -23.89
N SER A 367 14.98 5.90 -22.75
CA SER A 367 16.11 5.84 -21.82
C SER A 367 17.31 5.03 -22.34
N LEU A 368 17.09 4.15 -23.32
CA LEU A 368 18.13 3.29 -23.92
C LEU A 368 18.86 3.98 -25.08
N LEU A 369 18.33 5.10 -25.56
CA LEU A 369 18.75 5.72 -26.81
C LEU A 369 19.57 6.98 -26.57
N SER A 370 20.54 7.24 -27.45
CA SER A 370 21.22 8.54 -27.54
C SER A 370 20.35 9.57 -28.27
N GLU A 371 20.59 10.87 -28.06
CA GLU A 371 19.73 11.97 -28.57
C GLU A 371 19.52 11.97 -30.11
N ASP A 372 20.44 11.36 -30.87
CA ASP A 372 20.41 11.29 -32.33
C ASP A 372 20.20 9.86 -32.88
N CYS A 373 19.74 8.93 -32.03
CA CYS A 373 19.54 7.54 -32.41
C CYS A 373 18.22 7.34 -33.17
N ASP A 374 18.30 6.88 -34.42
CA ASP A 374 17.13 6.47 -35.21
C ASP A 374 16.75 5.02 -34.89
N ILE A 375 15.45 4.76 -34.69
CA ILE A 375 14.90 3.40 -34.65
C ILE A 375 14.36 3.00 -36.02
N GLN A 376 14.64 1.77 -36.43
CA GLN A 376 14.06 1.16 -37.62
C GLN A 376 13.43 -0.20 -37.32
N LEU A 377 12.24 -0.44 -37.87
CA LEU A 377 11.66 -1.78 -37.95
C LEU A 377 12.23 -2.51 -39.16
N VAL A 378 12.75 -3.72 -38.95
CA VAL A 378 13.41 -4.53 -39.98
C VAL A 378 12.86 -5.96 -40.02
N ASP A 379 12.88 -6.57 -41.20
CA ASP A 379 12.59 -8.01 -41.35
C ASP A 379 13.79 -8.90 -40.98
N LYS A 380 14.99 -8.30 -40.91
CA LYS A 380 16.25 -8.97 -40.56
C LYS A 380 17.29 -7.93 -40.13
N PHE A 381 18.08 -8.23 -39.09
CA PHE A 381 19.13 -7.33 -38.60
C PHE A 381 20.26 -7.07 -39.62
N THR A 382 20.77 -5.85 -39.62
CA THR A 382 21.90 -5.39 -40.43
C THR A 382 23.16 -5.19 -39.58
N PHE A 383 23.98 -6.23 -39.49
CA PHE A 383 25.21 -6.20 -38.68
C PHE A 383 26.37 -5.43 -39.32
N GLY A 384 27.21 -4.80 -38.48
CA GLY A 384 28.52 -4.27 -38.89
C GLY A 384 28.51 -2.89 -39.56
N LYS A 385 27.42 -2.13 -39.44
CA LYS A 385 27.40 -0.69 -39.78
C LYS A 385 27.82 0.14 -38.56
N ILE A 386 28.53 1.25 -38.80
CA ILE A 386 29.07 2.16 -37.77
C ILE A 386 28.00 3.17 -37.29
N ASN A 387 26.78 3.07 -37.79
CA ASN A 387 25.71 3.97 -37.37
C ASN A 387 25.04 3.31 -36.17
N ASP A 388 25.00 4.01 -35.03
CA ASP A 388 24.32 3.62 -33.78
C ASP A 388 22.79 3.55 -33.97
N GLN A 389 22.32 2.87 -35.02
CA GLN A 389 20.93 2.73 -35.39
C GLN A 389 20.34 1.54 -34.64
N VAL A 390 19.24 1.77 -33.92
CA VAL A 390 18.53 0.69 -33.24
C VAL A 390 17.61 0.00 -34.23
N GLU A 391 17.73 -1.32 -34.32
CA GLU A 391 16.88 -2.14 -35.17
C GLU A 391 15.94 -2.98 -34.30
N ILE A 392 14.66 -3.01 -34.68
CA ILE A 392 13.64 -3.82 -34.03
C ILE A 392 13.09 -4.81 -35.07
N MET A 393 13.24 -6.09 -34.78
CA MET A 393 12.66 -7.18 -35.56
C MET A 393 11.46 -7.76 -34.82
N GLN A 394 10.37 -7.99 -35.55
CA GLN A 394 9.13 -8.57 -35.00
C GLN A 394 8.85 -9.93 -35.63
N ILE A 395 8.66 -10.96 -34.80
CA ILE A 395 8.42 -12.33 -35.24
C ILE A 395 7.22 -12.88 -34.48
N PHE A 396 6.19 -13.32 -35.20
CA PHE A 396 5.04 -14.01 -34.58
C PHE A 396 5.22 -15.53 -34.64
N ASP A 397 5.09 -16.18 -33.49
CA ASP A 397 5.06 -17.63 -33.33
C ASP A 397 3.62 -18.09 -33.12
N GLU A 398 3.06 -18.79 -34.12
CA GLU A 398 1.67 -19.23 -34.11
C GLU A 398 1.41 -20.39 -33.13
N ASP A 399 2.44 -21.16 -32.74
CA ASP A 399 2.27 -22.35 -31.90
C ASP A 399 2.07 -22.00 -30.43
N ILE A 400 2.70 -20.91 -29.97
CA ILE A 400 2.60 -20.41 -28.59
C ILE A 400 1.87 -19.07 -28.48
N ASP A 401 1.38 -18.52 -29.60
CA ASP A 401 0.66 -17.25 -29.69
C ASP A 401 1.44 -16.08 -29.07
N ILE A 402 2.71 -15.92 -29.45
CA ILE A 402 3.59 -14.83 -28.99
C ILE A 402 4.15 -14.05 -30.18
N THR A 403 4.09 -12.73 -30.11
CA THR A 403 4.90 -11.83 -30.94
C THR A 403 6.16 -11.44 -30.19
N TYR A 404 7.31 -11.83 -30.71
CA TYR A 404 8.63 -11.43 -30.22
C TYR A 404 9.03 -10.09 -30.84
N LEU A 405 9.50 -9.16 -30.02
CA LEU A 405 10.23 -7.97 -30.42
C LEU A 405 11.69 -8.19 -30.04
N LEU A 406 12.54 -8.47 -31.03
CA LEU A 406 13.98 -8.55 -30.88
C LEU A 406 14.56 -7.16 -31.14
N ILE A 407 15.37 -6.64 -30.22
CA ILE A 407 15.91 -5.29 -30.29
C ILE A 407 17.43 -5.37 -30.29
N ASP A 408 18.04 -4.81 -31.33
CA ASP A 408 19.49 -4.61 -31.45
C ASP A 408 19.76 -3.12 -31.30
N LEU A 409 20.46 -2.73 -30.23
CA LEU A 409 20.72 -1.35 -29.85
C LEU A 409 22.00 -0.80 -30.47
N ASN A 410 22.92 -1.65 -30.93
CA ASN A 410 24.29 -1.25 -31.28
C ASN A 410 24.84 -1.90 -32.56
N ASN A 411 24.06 -2.72 -33.26
CA ASN A 411 24.42 -3.45 -34.48
C ASN A 411 25.67 -4.35 -34.33
N ASN A 412 25.90 -4.87 -33.13
CA ASN A 412 27.01 -5.81 -32.87
C ASN A 412 26.79 -7.15 -33.59
N LEU A 413 27.87 -7.91 -33.78
CA LEU A 413 27.79 -9.15 -34.54
C LEU A 413 27.04 -10.25 -33.78
N HIS A 414 25.89 -10.67 -34.35
CA HIS A 414 25.17 -11.93 -34.15
C HIS A 414 24.14 -12.04 -33.02
N GLU A 415 23.84 -10.98 -32.27
CA GLU A 415 22.88 -11.07 -31.16
C GLU A 415 21.96 -9.85 -31.14
N ASN A 416 20.73 -10.04 -30.67
CA ASN A 416 19.90 -8.92 -30.24
C ASN A 416 20.23 -8.64 -28.77
N ASP A 417 20.30 -7.36 -28.39
CA ASP A 417 20.66 -6.95 -27.03
C ASP A 417 19.49 -7.18 -26.04
N MET A 418 18.25 -7.03 -26.52
CA MET A 418 17.03 -7.11 -25.71
C MET A 418 15.91 -7.86 -26.45
N MET A 419 15.01 -8.51 -25.72
CA MET A 419 13.83 -9.16 -26.26
C MET A 419 12.60 -8.83 -25.41
N ILE A 420 11.51 -8.38 -26.03
CA ILE A 420 10.20 -8.21 -25.37
C ILE A 420 9.21 -9.17 -26.03
N LYS A 421 8.38 -9.84 -25.25
CA LYS A 421 7.31 -10.73 -25.76
C LYS A 421 5.95 -10.07 -25.58
N LEU A 422 5.11 -10.17 -26.59
CA LEU A 422 3.71 -9.75 -26.54
C LEU A 422 2.82 -10.98 -26.71
N THR A 423 1.88 -11.20 -25.80
CA THR A 423 0.88 -12.26 -25.97
C THR A 423 -0.07 -11.89 -27.12
N GLY A 424 -0.26 -12.82 -28.05
CA GLY A 424 -1.08 -12.66 -29.24
C GLY A 424 -0.31 -12.25 -30.50
N LYS A 425 -1.03 -12.27 -31.63
CA LYS A 425 -0.54 -11.76 -32.92
C LYS A 425 -0.61 -10.24 -32.99
N HIS A 426 0.55 -9.60 -33.04
CA HIS A 426 0.69 -8.15 -33.15
C HIS A 426 1.48 -7.75 -34.40
N GLN A 427 1.20 -6.55 -34.90
CA GLN A 427 1.98 -5.89 -35.94
C GLN A 427 2.22 -4.45 -35.51
N LEU A 428 3.42 -4.16 -35.00
CA LEU A 428 3.75 -2.84 -34.49
C LEU A 428 4.29 -1.95 -35.61
N THR A 429 4.08 -0.65 -35.43
CA THR A 429 4.69 0.42 -36.23
C THR A 429 5.57 1.29 -35.33
N LEU A 430 6.37 2.20 -35.89
CA LEU A 430 7.17 3.14 -35.10
C LEU A 430 6.32 4.00 -34.15
N ASN A 431 5.02 4.19 -34.45
CA ASN A 431 4.12 4.90 -33.55
C ASN A 431 3.89 4.17 -32.22
N ASN A 432 4.21 2.88 -32.12
CA ASN A 432 4.08 2.11 -30.88
C ASN A 432 5.26 2.32 -29.92
N PHE A 433 6.30 3.03 -30.33
CA PHE A 433 7.51 3.22 -29.56
C PHE A 433 7.69 4.68 -29.17
N ILE A 434 8.12 4.93 -27.94
CA ILE A 434 8.65 6.22 -27.49
C ILE A 434 10.17 6.10 -27.51
N VAL A 435 10.81 6.93 -28.33
CA VAL A 435 12.24 6.79 -28.70
C VAL A 435 13.03 8.08 -28.49
N SER A 436 12.38 9.16 -28.09
CA SER A 436 13.05 10.38 -27.68
C SER A 436 12.41 10.83 -26.38
N PRO A 437 13.19 11.42 -25.44
CA PRO A 437 12.60 12.06 -24.29
C PRO A 437 11.59 13.10 -24.80
N ILE A 438 10.36 13.06 -24.26
CA ILE A 438 9.36 14.08 -24.55
C ILE A 438 10.02 15.42 -24.20
N LEU A 439 10.16 16.32 -25.19
CA LEU A 439 10.62 17.68 -24.96
C LEU A 439 9.78 18.25 -23.82
N ALA A 440 10.40 18.45 -22.65
CA ALA A 440 9.72 19.02 -21.50
C ALA A 440 9.08 20.35 -21.93
N ALA A 441 7.75 20.44 -21.82
CA ALA A 441 7.00 21.66 -22.07
C ALA A 441 7.07 22.60 -20.87
#